data_AF-K6VT33-F1
#
_entry.id   AF-K6VT33-F1
#
_cell.length_a   1.000
_cell.length_b   1.000
_cell.length_c   1.000
_cell.angle_alpha   90.00
_cell.angle_beta   90.00
_cell.angle_gamma   90.00
#
_symmetry.space_group_name_H-M   'P 1'
#
loop_
_entity.id
_entity.type
_entity.pdbx_description
1 polymer ?
#
loop_
_entity_poly.entity_id
_entity_poly.type
_entity_poly.pdbx_seq_one_letter_code
_entity_poly.pdbx_strand_id
1 'polypeptide(L)'
;GWDDLLKPGVQVVTPNPGSSGSAKWNLLAPYAVKSDGGHDNQAGLDYIAELIRDHVSVIPKSGREATTAFEQGQGDVLISYENEAIMLERANADATAEDQVEYIVPRQTFKIENPVAVVNTSTQPAAARAFVEFLFTDRAQRLWAEEGFRPVVPSVVASTAALFPGRIDTLWTIDELGAILGRGTAAQNDGTDLTGWPAVDNALFGSDGAITEIYDSRGRR
;
A
#
# COMPACT_ATOMS: atom_id res chain seq x y z
N GLY A 1 1.65 -3.41 -16.14
CA GLY A 1 0.47 -3.53 -15.28
C GLY A 1 0.68 -4.65 -14.27
N TRP A 2 -0.30 -4.96 -13.42
CA TRP A 2 -0.11 -5.99 -12.39
C TRP A 2 0.28 -7.37 -12.97
N ASP A 3 -0.30 -7.78 -14.10
CA ASP A 3 0.05 -9.05 -14.76
C ASP A 3 1.54 -9.20 -15.14
N ASP A 4 2.25 -8.09 -15.32
CA ASP A 4 3.68 -8.15 -15.64
C ASP A 4 4.51 -8.69 -14.48
N LEU A 5 4.01 -8.59 -13.25
CA LEU A 5 4.69 -9.12 -12.06
C LEU A 5 4.72 -10.66 -12.02
N LEU A 6 3.83 -11.32 -12.75
CA LEU A 6 3.77 -12.80 -12.83
C LEU A 6 4.53 -13.36 -14.04
N LYS A 7 5.23 -12.51 -14.80
CA LYS A 7 6.01 -12.98 -15.95
C LYS A 7 7.19 -13.85 -15.48
N PRO A 8 7.53 -14.93 -16.21
CA PRO A 8 8.65 -15.79 -15.85
C PRO A 8 9.95 -14.99 -15.66
N GLY A 9 10.62 -15.23 -14.55
CA GLY A 9 11.90 -14.59 -14.20
C GLY A 9 11.78 -13.26 -13.47
N VAL A 10 10.59 -12.65 -13.39
CA VAL A 10 10.41 -11.40 -12.62
C VAL A 10 10.47 -11.68 -11.13
N GLN A 11 11.38 -11.00 -10.44
CA GLN A 11 11.58 -11.03 -9.00
C GLN A 11 10.98 -9.76 -8.38
N VAL A 12 10.04 -9.94 -7.45
CA VAL A 12 9.33 -8.84 -6.81
C VAL A 12 9.81 -8.64 -5.38
N VAL A 13 10.07 -7.39 -5.01
CA VAL A 13 10.35 -6.98 -3.63
C VAL A 13 9.09 -6.34 -3.04
N THR A 14 8.67 -6.86 -1.89
CA THR A 14 7.60 -6.29 -1.06
C THR A 14 7.80 -6.73 0.39
N PRO A 15 7.53 -5.88 1.41
CA PRO A 15 7.75 -6.24 2.80
C PRO A 15 6.75 -7.30 3.33
N ASN A 16 6.94 -7.70 4.59
CA ASN A 16 6.05 -8.65 5.27
C ASN A 16 4.75 -7.99 5.76
N PRO A 17 3.54 -8.48 5.41
CA PRO A 17 2.27 -7.92 5.87
C PRO A 17 2.01 -8.09 7.38
N GLY A 18 2.68 -9.03 8.04
CA GLY A 18 2.62 -9.22 9.49
C GLY A 18 3.36 -8.15 10.30
N SER A 19 4.32 -7.44 9.69
CA SER A 19 5.11 -6.38 10.37
C SER A 19 5.04 -5.01 9.72
N SER A 20 4.57 -4.92 8.46
CA SER A 20 4.55 -3.67 7.70
C SER A 20 3.17 -3.32 7.17
N GLY A 21 2.71 -2.09 7.45
CA GLY A 21 1.53 -1.52 6.80
C GLY A 21 1.71 -1.34 5.28
N SER A 22 2.95 -1.13 4.81
CA SER A 22 3.30 -1.04 3.38
C SER A 22 2.91 -2.31 2.64
N ALA A 23 3.23 -3.46 3.23
CA ALA A 23 2.90 -4.75 2.66
C ALA A 23 1.40 -4.97 2.52
N LYS A 24 0.58 -4.54 3.49
CA LYS A 24 -0.88 -4.62 3.34
C LYS A 24 -1.36 -3.88 2.10
N TRP A 25 -0.91 -2.63 1.89
CA TRP A 25 -1.27 -1.86 0.69
C TRP A 25 -0.75 -2.49 -0.60
N ASN A 26 0.50 -2.96 -0.59
CA ASN A 26 1.14 -3.62 -1.74
C ASN A 26 0.40 -4.88 -2.21
N LEU A 27 -0.30 -5.57 -1.30
CA LEU A 27 -1.10 -6.75 -1.61
C LEU A 27 -2.54 -6.38 -1.95
N LEU A 28 -3.11 -5.38 -1.27
CA LEU A 28 -4.47 -4.89 -1.55
C LEU A 28 -4.62 -4.33 -2.96
N ALA A 29 -3.62 -3.62 -3.49
CA ALA A 29 -3.69 -3.04 -4.83
C ALA A 29 -3.88 -4.10 -5.93
N PRO A 30 -2.99 -5.09 -6.11
CA PRO A 30 -3.21 -6.16 -7.08
C PRO A 30 -4.41 -7.03 -6.73
N TYR A 31 -4.66 -7.31 -5.44
CA TYR A 31 -5.83 -8.08 -5.03
C TYR A 31 -7.14 -7.43 -5.50
N ALA A 32 -7.32 -6.12 -5.26
CA ALA A 32 -8.53 -5.39 -5.65
C ALA A 32 -8.71 -5.36 -7.17
N VAL A 33 -7.62 -5.22 -7.92
CA VAL A 33 -7.68 -5.28 -9.40
C VAL A 33 -8.09 -6.66 -9.89
N LYS A 34 -7.57 -7.72 -9.26
CA LYS A 34 -7.76 -9.11 -9.73
C LYS A 34 -9.06 -9.72 -9.24
N SER A 35 -9.59 -9.22 -8.14
CA SER A 35 -10.90 -9.61 -7.60
C SER A 35 -12.05 -8.72 -8.06
N ASP A 36 -11.82 -7.74 -8.94
CA ASP A 36 -12.82 -6.74 -9.31
C ASP A 36 -13.45 -6.06 -8.08
N GLY A 37 -12.62 -5.50 -7.21
CA GLY A 37 -13.07 -4.86 -5.97
C GLY A 37 -13.65 -5.83 -4.93
N GLY A 38 -13.20 -7.09 -4.93
CA GLY A 38 -13.66 -8.13 -4.02
C GLY A 38 -14.87 -8.94 -4.51
N HIS A 39 -15.40 -8.65 -5.70
CA HIS A 39 -16.52 -9.40 -6.29
C HIS A 39 -16.15 -10.83 -6.68
N ASP A 40 -14.93 -11.06 -7.16
CA ASP A 40 -14.33 -12.38 -7.39
C ASP A 40 -13.16 -12.58 -6.41
N ASN A 41 -13.49 -12.84 -5.15
CA ASN A 41 -12.49 -13.02 -4.10
C ASN A 41 -11.45 -14.10 -4.45
N GLN A 42 -11.87 -15.19 -5.10
CA GLN A 42 -10.96 -16.29 -5.43
C GLN A 42 -9.92 -15.85 -6.47
N ALA A 43 -10.32 -15.13 -7.52
CA ALA A 43 -9.37 -14.64 -8.52
C ALA A 43 -8.32 -13.69 -7.92
N GLY A 44 -8.73 -12.84 -6.96
CA GLY A 44 -7.79 -12.00 -6.21
C GLY A 44 -6.80 -12.82 -5.39
N LEU A 45 -7.27 -13.82 -4.64
CA LEU A 45 -6.42 -14.67 -3.80
C LEU A 45 -5.48 -15.55 -4.62
N ASP A 46 -5.94 -16.10 -5.74
CA ASP A 46 -5.13 -16.92 -6.65
C ASP A 46 -3.95 -16.12 -7.20
N TYR A 47 -4.20 -14.88 -7.63
CA TYR A 47 -3.13 -13.97 -8.07
C TYR A 47 -2.12 -13.69 -6.96
N ILE A 48 -2.59 -13.38 -5.74
CA ILE A 48 -1.69 -13.10 -4.62
C ILE A 48 -0.89 -14.35 -4.25
N ALA A 49 -1.52 -15.52 -4.24
CA ALA A 49 -0.84 -16.78 -3.96
C ALA A 49 0.27 -17.07 -4.97
N GLU A 50 0.02 -16.85 -6.26
CA GLU A 50 1.03 -16.99 -7.32
C GLU A 50 2.18 -15.99 -7.16
N LEU A 51 1.85 -14.70 -6.97
CA LEU A 51 2.85 -13.64 -6.75
C LEU A 51 3.78 -13.99 -5.58
N ILE A 52 3.22 -14.34 -4.43
CA ILE A 52 4.00 -14.61 -3.22
C ILE A 52 4.80 -15.91 -3.33
N ARG A 53 4.25 -16.93 -3.97
CA ARG A 53 4.91 -18.24 -4.11
C ARG A 53 6.06 -18.19 -5.10
N ASP A 54 5.85 -17.56 -6.25
CA ASP A 54 6.72 -17.74 -7.42
C ASP A 54 7.62 -16.52 -7.70
N HIS A 55 7.24 -15.32 -7.23
CA HIS A 55 7.92 -14.08 -7.61
C HIS A 55 8.53 -13.29 -6.45
N VAL A 56 8.00 -13.41 -5.22
CA VAL A 56 8.57 -12.71 -4.06
C VAL A 56 9.68 -13.54 -3.43
N SER A 57 10.94 -13.18 -3.63
CA SER A 57 12.09 -13.95 -3.09
C SER A 57 12.57 -13.45 -1.72
N VAL A 58 12.43 -12.15 -1.46
CA VAL A 58 12.88 -11.49 -0.22
C VAL A 58 11.70 -10.81 0.46
N ILE A 59 11.61 -10.93 1.79
CA ILE A 59 10.49 -10.37 2.58
C ILE A 59 11.03 -9.48 3.72
N PRO A 60 11.39 -8.22 3.42
CA PRO A 60 11.88 -7.25 4.41
C PRO A 60 10.82 -6.91 5.48
N LYS A 61 11.23 -6.39 6.65
CA LYS A 61 10.28 -6.14 7.75
C LYS A 61 9.49 -4.85 7.61
N SER A 62 9.96 -3.91 6.78
CA SER A 62 9.33 -2.61 6.56
C SER A 62 9.47 -2.15 5.11
N GLY A 63 8.65 -1.17 4.69
CA GLY A 63 8.77 -0.55 3.37
C GLY A 63 10.15 0.04 3.10
N ARG A 64 10.77 0.69 4.09
CA ARG A 64 12.13 1.23 3.96
C ARG A 64 13.19 0.13 3.81
N GLU A 65 13.07 -0.97 4.56
CA GLU A 65 13.98 -2.12 4.36
C GLU A 65 13.81 -2.74 2.97
N ALA A 66 12.59 -2.72 2.40
CA ALA A 66 12.34 -3.15 1.03
C ALA A 66 12.97 -2.21 0.00
N THR A 67 12.85 -0.90 0.19
CA THR A 67 13.57 0.11 -0.60
C THR A 67 15.08 -0.17 -0.58
N THR A 68 15.68 -0.34 0.60
CA THR A 68 17.13 -0.59 0.72
C THR A 68 17.56 -1.91 0.10
N ALA A 69 16.76 -2.98 0.19
CA ALA A 69 17.07 -4.24 -0.48
C ALA A 69 17.06 -4.08 -2.00
N PHE A 70 16.07 -3.34 -2.55
CA PHE A 70 15.97 -3.05 -3.97
C PHE A 70 17.15 -2.20 -4.48
N GLU A 71 17.52 -1.14 -3.75
CA GLU A 71 18.71 -0.32 -4.05
C GLU A 71 20.02 -1.14 -4.05
N GLN A 72 20.07 -2.25 -3.31
CA GLN A 72 21.21 -3.17 -3.31
C GLN A 72 21.17 -4.19 -4.47
N GLY A 73 20.27 -4.00 -5.44
CA GLY A 73 20.12 -4.85 -6.62
C GLY A 73 19.33 -6.13 -6.37
N GLN A 74 18.53 -6.20 -5.30
CA GLN A 74 17.66 -7.35 -5.06
C GLN A 74 16.32 -7.15 -5.78
N GLY A 75 16.01 -8.06 -6.71
CA GLY A 75 14.74 -8.06 -7.44
C GLY A 75 14.70 -7.10 -8.63
N ASP A 76 13.72 -7.30 -9.50
CA ASP A 76 13.52 -6.51 -10.72
C ASP A 76 12.49 -5.39 -10.51
N VAL A 77 11.54 -5.59 -9.59
CA VAL A 77 10.46 -4.65 -9.31
C VAL A 77 10.21 -4.54 -7.82
N LEU A 78 10.21 -3.32 -7.30
CA LEU A 78 9.76 -3.00 -5.95
C LEU A 78 8.30 -2.50 -5.98
N ILE A 79 7.40 -3.18 -5.27
CA ILE A 79 6.09 -2.60 -4.96
C ILE A 79 6.27 -1.72 -3.73
N SER A 80 5.98 -0.42 -3.85
CA SER A 80 6.16 0.54 -2.75
C SER A 80 5.12 1.64 -2.77
N TYR A 81 5.19 2.50 -1.76
CA TYR A 81 4.49 3.77 -1.76
C TYR A 81 5.03 4.69 -2.86
N GLU A 82 4.16 5.51 -3.44
CA GLU A 82 4.55 6.52 -4.43
C GLU A 82 5.58 7.51 -3.89
N ASN A 83 5.50 7.92 -2.61
CA ASN A 83 6.49 8.83 -2.03
C ASN A 83 7.91 8.21 -1.99
N GLU A 84 8.03 6.89 -1.75
CA GLU A 84 9.33 6.20 -1.78
C GLU A 84 9.83 6.07 -3.23
N ALA A 85 8.94 5.79 -4.19
CA ALA A 85 9.30 5.73 -5.60
C ALA A 85 9.76 7.09 -6.15
N ILE A 86 9.07 8.19 -5.78
CA ILE A 86 9.48 9.56 -6.11
C ILE A 86 10.84 9.89 -5.47
N MET A 87 11.07 9.46 -4.23
CA MET A 87 12.37 9.64 -3.56
C MET A 87 13.49 8.95 -4.35
N LEU A 88 13.29 7.70 -4.76
CA LEU A 88 14.26 6.96 -5.56
C LEU A 88 14.47 7.57 -6.94
N GLU A 89 13.39 7.95 -7.63
CA GLU A 89 13.48 8.60 -8.95
C GLU A 89 14.26 9.92 -8.88
N ARG A 90 14.10 10.71 -7.80
CA ARG A 90 14.89 11.92 -7.58
C ARG A 90 16.37 11.60 -7.34
N ALA A 91 16.67 10.49 -6.68
CA ALA A 91 18.05 10.04 -6.45
C ALA A 91 18.75 9.61 -7.75
N ASN A 92 18.01 9.32 -8.83
CA ASN A 92 18.59 9.02 -10.15
C ASN A 92 19.52 10.13 -10.68
N ALA A 93 19.34 11.38 -10.24
CA ALA A 93 20.18 12.52 -10.62
C ALA A 93 21.66 12.33 -10.19
N ASP A 94 21.89 11.57 -9.12
CA ASP A 94 23.21 11.30 -8.56
C ASP A 94 23.64 9.83 -8.78
N ALA A 95 22.79 9.00 -9.39
CA ALA A 95 23.00 7.57 -9.58
C ALA A 95 23.77 7.25 -10.88
N THR A 96 24.43 6.09 -10.93
CA THR A 96 24.92 5.54 -12.19
C THR A 96 23.75 5.04 -13.04
N ALA A 97 23.92 4.92 -14.35
CA ALA A 97 22.85 4.41 -15.23
C ALA A 97 22.34 3.01 -14.85
N GLU A 98 23.19 2.19 -14.22
CA GLU A 98 22.84 0.84 -13.77
C GLU A 98 22.01 0.85 -12.48
N ASP A 99 22.14 1.90 -11.68
CA ASP A 99 21.44 2.07 -10.39
C ASP A 99 20.16 2.92 -10.52
N GLN A 100 19.85 3.44 -11.71
CA GLN A 100 18.66 4.24 -11.95
C GLN A 100 17.40 3.38 -11.90
N VAL A 101 16.36 3.92 -11.26
CA VAL A 101 15.04 3.28 -11.20
C VAL A 101 14.04 3.96 -12.12
N GLU A 102 13.09 3.20 -12.64
CA GLU A 102 11.90 3.76 -13.29
C GLU A 102 10.73 3.77 -12.32
N TYR A 103 10.11 4.94 -12.14
CA TYR A 103 8.88 5.06 -11.37
C TYR A 103 7.65 4.87 -12.27
N ILE A 104 6.87 3.81 -11.99
CA ILE A 104 5.68 3.45 -12.77
C ILE A 104 4.41 3.46 -11.91
N VAL A 105 3.38 4.17 -12.37
CA VAL A 105 2.03 4.14 -11.78
C VAL A 105 1.12 3.20 -12.58
N PRO A 106 0.63 2.09 -11.99
CA PRO A 106 -0.36 1.24 -12.64
C PRO A 106 -1.67 2.00 -12.91
N ARG A 107 -2.36 1.66 -14.02
CA ARG A 107 -3.68 2.24 -14.37
C ARG A 107 -4.74 2.02 -13.29
N GLN A 108 -4.62 0.93 -12.53
CA GLN A 108 -5.48 0.65 -11.40
C GLN A 108 -4.60 0.40 -10.17
N THR A 109 -4.84 1.13 -9.10
CA THR A 109 -4.06 1.01 -7.86
C THR A 109 -4.96 1.28 -6.66
N PHE A 110 -4.38 1.31 -5.45
CA PHE A 110 -5.09 1.50 -4.20
C PHE A 110 -4.79 2.87 -3.59
N LYS A 111 -5.81 3.53 -3.04
CA LYS A 111 -5.65 4.76 -2.27
C LYS A 111 -4.99 4.44 -0.92
N ILE A 112 -3.76 4.89 -0.77
CA ILE A 112 -3.05 4.76 0.50
C ILE A 112 -3.41 5.96 1.37
N GLU A 113 -3.90 5.67 2.57
CA GLU A 113 -4.22 6.68 3.59
C GLU A 113 -3.40 6.41 4.84
N ASN A 114 -2.53 7.37 5.21
CA ASN A 114 -1.67 7.27 6.39
C ASN A 114 -2.29 8.09 7.54
N PRO A 115 -3.02 7.45 8.48
CA PRO A 115 -3.73 8.18 9.53
C PRO A 115 -2.76 8.74 10.58
N VAL A 116 -3.17 9.84 11.21
CA VAL A 116 -2.48 10.46 12.35
C VAL A 116 -3.48 10.70 13.48
N ALA A 117 -3.06 10.46 14.72
CA ALA A 117 -3.89 10.69 15.90
C ALA A 117 -3.03 11.15 17.10
N VAL A 118 -3.64 11.91 18.00
CA VAL A 118 -3.03 12.26 19.29
C VAL A 118 -3.15 11.07 20.24
N VAL A 119 -2.03 10.66 20.83
CA VAL A 119 -2.03 9.63 21.88
C VAL A 119 -2.72 10.19 23.13
N ASN A 120 -3.76 9.50 23.60
CA ASN A 120 -4.61 9.95 24.71
C ASN A 120 -3.89 10.04 26.07
N THR A 121 -2.73 9.41 26.21
CA THR A 121 -1.87 9.47 27.41
C THR A 121 -0.75 10.52 27.33
N SER A 122 -0.76 11.39 26.31
CA SER A 122 0.24 12.45 26.18
C SER A 122 0.27 13.39 27.39
N THR A 123 1.48 13.71 27.88
CA THR A 123 1.70 14.72 28.92
C THR A 123 1.62 16.16 28.38
N GLN A 124 1.57 16.33 27.05
CA GLN A 124 1.46 17.62 26.37
C GLN A 124 0.33 17.61 25.33
N PRO A 125 -0.93 17.42 25.75
CA PRO A 125 -2.06 17.22 24.83
C PRO A 125 -2.33 18.44 23.94
N ALA A 126 -2.12 19.66 24.44
CA ALA A 126 -2.32 20.88 23.64
C ALA A 126 -1.30 20.99 22.50
N ALA A 127 -0.01 20.76 22.79
CA ALA A 127 1.04 20.79 21.77
C ALA A 127 0.86 19.66 20.74
N ALA A 128 0.48 18.46 21.18
CA ALA A 128 0.20 17.34 20.28
C ALA A 128 -0.99 17.63 19.34
N ARG A 129 -2.07 18.22 19.85
CA ARG A 129 -3.21 18.65 19.03
C ARG A 129 -2.81 19.72 18.02
N ALA A 130 -2.10 20.76 18.46
CA ALA A 130 -1.61 21.81 17.58
C ALA A 130 -0.70 21.27 16.47
N PHE A 131 0.13 20.26 16.76
CA PHE A 131 0.94 19.59 15.75
C PHE A 131 0.08 18.84 14.72
N VAL A 132 -0.90 18.05 15.17
CA VAL A 132 -1.81 17.33 14.26
C VAL A 132 -2.61 18.31 13.40
N GLU A 133 -3.16 19.38 13.98
CA GLU A 133 -3.86 20.44 13.25
C GLU A 133 -2.96 21.11 12.21
N PHE A 134 -1.69 21.38 12.56
CA PHE A 134 -0.73 21.95 11.63
C PHE A 134 -0.55 21.09 10.37
N LEU A 135 -0.55 19.75 10.48
CA LEU A 135 -0.38 18.84 9.35
C LEU A 135 -1.44 19.04 8.25
N PHE A 136 -2.60 19.60 8.58
CA PHE A 136 -3.72 19.85 7.65
C PHE A 136 -3.82 21.31 7.18
N THR A 137 -2.84 22.16 7.50
CA THR A 137 -2.74 23.51 6.94
C THR A 137 -2.22 23.49 5.51
N ASP A 138 -2.56 24.50 4.68
CA ASP A 138 -2.00 24.66 3.33
C ASP A 138 -0.47 24.60 3.33
N ARG A 139 0.18 25.16 4.36
CA ARG A 139 1.65 25.13 4.49
C ARG A 139 2.17 23.71 4.64
N ALA A 140 1.65 22.93 5.59
CA ALA A 140 2.13 21.56 5.80
C ALA A 140 1.79 20.65 4.63
N GLN A 141 0.64 20.84 3.99
CA GLN A 141 0.22 20.08 2.83
C GLN A 141 1.11 20.33 1.60
N ARG A 142 1.63 21.55 1.44
CA ARG A 142 2.66 21.84 0.42
C ARG A 142 3.97 21.10 0.73
N LEU A 143 4.40 21.10 1.99
CA LEU A 143 5.58 20.33 2.41
C LEU A 143 5.39 18.82 2.15
N TRP A 144 4.22 18.27 2.44
CA TRP A 144 3.90 16.87 2.10
C TRP A 144 4.02 16.60 0.61
N ALA A 145 3.48 17.48 -0.23
CA ALA A 145 3.56 17.33 -1.68
C ALA A 145 5.00 17.45 -2.21
N GLU A 146 5.80 18.37 -1.65
CA GLU A 146 7.23 18.50 -1.95
C GLU A 146 8.00 17.21 -1.62
N GLU A 147 7.64 16.52 -0.55
CA GLU A 147 8.21 15.22 -0.15
C GLU A 147 7.55 14.01 -0.85
N GLY A 148 6.70 14.23 -1.86
CA GLY A 148 6.10 13.16 -2.67
C GLY A 148 4.89 12.48 -2.03
N PHE A 149 4.27 13.07 -1.00
CA PHE A 149 3.01 12.59 -0.43
C PHE A 149 1.83 13.37 -1.01
N ARG A 150 0.83 12.66 -1.55
CA ARG A 150 -0.38 13.31 -2.09
C ARG A 150 -1.11 14.07 -0.97
N PRO A 151 -1.32 15.40 -1.10
CA PRO A 151 -2.04 16.18 -0.09
C PRO A 151 -3.54 15.86 -0.11
N VAL A 152 -4.24 16.27 0.94
CA VAL A 152 -5.70 16.12 1.09
C VAL A 152 -6.44 17.46 1.07
N VAL A 153 -5.73 18.58 1.24
CA VAL A 153 -6.34 19.91 1.14
C VAL A 153 -6.59 20.28 -0.32
N PRO A 154 -7.84 20.54 -0.75
CA PRO A 154 -8.18 20.67 -2.17
C PRO A 154 -7.41 21.77 -2.92
N SER A 155 -7.16 22.92 -2.28
CA SER A 155 -6.37 24.01 -2.87
C SER A 155 -4.94 23.58 -3.18
N VAL A 156 -4.34 22.78 -2.30
CA VAL A 156 -2.97 22.29 -2.46
C VAL A 156 -2.92 21.19 -3.50
N VAL A 157 -3.84 20.22 -3.46
CA VAL A 157 -3.98 19.15 -4.46
C VAL A 157 -3.95 19.70 -5.88
N ALA A 158 -4.77 20.72 -6.17
CA ALA A 158 -4.81 21.34 -7.49
C ALA A 158 -3.48 21.99 -7.87
N SER A 159 -2.83 22.69 -6.93
CA SER A 159 -1.57 23.40 -7.19
C SER A 159 -0.34 22.49 -7.32
N THR A 160 -0.40 21.27 -6.77
CA THR A 160 0.72 20.32 -6.74
C THR A 160 0.51 19.11 -7.64
N ALA A 161 -0.55 19.07 -8.45
CA ALA A 161 -0.88 17.92 -9.29
C ALA A 161 0.27 17.50 -10.23
N ALA A 162 1.08 18.45 -10.70
CA ALA A 162 2.23 18.19 -11.57
C ALA A 162 3.37 17.41 -10.87
N LEU A 163 3.40 17.36 -9.53
CA LEU A 163 4.40 16.58 -8.77
C LEU A 163 4.08 15.07 -8.76
N PHE A 164 2.89 14.68 -9.22
CA PHE A 164 2.39 13.31 -9.18
C PHE A 164 2.06 12.82 -10.60
N PRO A 165 3.09 12.58 -11.43
CA PRO A 165 2.89 12.12 -12.79
C PRO A 165 2.26 10.72 -12.82
N GLY A 166 1.68 10.36 -13.96
CA GLY A 166 0.96 9.12 -14.15
C GLY A 166 -0.55 9.33 -14.28
N ARG A 167 -1.23 8.31 -14.80
CA ARG A 167 -2.69 8.33 -14.97
C ARG A 167 -3.26 7.06 -14.35
N ILE A 168 -4.08 7.29 -13.34
CA ILE A 168 -4.85 6.28 -12.62
C ILE A 168 -6.29 6.34 -13.15
N ASP A 169 -6.75 5.25 -13.74
CA ASP A 169 -8.12 5.07 -14.23
C ASP A 169 -9.05 4.59 -13.10
N THR A 170 -8.54 3.73 -12.20
CA THR A 170 -9.27 3.26 -11.02
C THR A 170 -8.40 3.38 -9.78
N LEU A 171 -8.93 4.03 -8.75
CA LEU A 171 -8.28 4.15 -7.45
C LEU A 171 -9.16 3.50 -6.38
N TRP A 172 -8.89 2.23 -6.08
CA TRP A 172 -9.63 1.46 -5.10
C TRP A 172 -9.46 2.02 -3.68
N THR A 173 -10.48 1.90 -2.86
CA THR A 173 -10.45 2.36 -1.45
C THR A 173 -10.79 1.24 -0.47
N ILE A 174 -10.36 1.42 0.78
CA ILE A 174 -10.71 0.50 1.88
C ILE A 174 -12.23 0.47 2.11
N ASP A 175 -12.91 1.60 1.95
CA ASP A 175 -14.36 1.69 2.14
C ASP A 175 -15.10 0.86 1.10
N GLU A 176 -14.75 0.98 -0.18
CA GLU A 176 -15.36 0.20 -1.27
C GLU A 176 -15.10 -1.29 -1.09
N LEU A 177 -13.84 -1.67 -0.87
CA LEU A 177 -13.47 -3.08 -0.74
C LEU A 177 -14.08 -3.70 0.52
N GLY A 178 -14.02 -3.00 1.65
CA GLY A 178 -14.58 -3.46 2.92
C GLY A 178 -16.10 -3.60 2.87
N ALA A 179 -16.81 -2.76 2.12
CA ALA A 179 -18.25 -2.89 1.91
C ALA A 179 -18.64 -4.14 1.09
N ILE A 180 -17.73 -4.68 0.27
CA ILE A 180 -17.94 -5.95 -0.43
C ILE A 180 -17.57 -7.13 0.47
N LEU A 181 -16.37 -7.12 1.04
CA LEU A 181 -15.86 -8.23 1.85
C LEU A 181 -16.62 -8.43 3.16
N GLY A 182 -17.21 -7.38 3.71
CA GLY A 182 -17.97 -7.45 4.95
C GLY A 182 -19.40 -7.98 4.80
N ARG A 183 -19.91 -8.19 3.58
CA ARG A 183 -21.31 -8.63 3.38
C ARG A 183 -21.57 -9.98 4.03
N GLY A 184 -22.62 -10.07 4.83
CA GLY A 184 -23.03 -11.31 5.50
C GLY A 184 -22.25 -11.65 6.76
N THR A 185 -21.39 -10.74 7.23
CA THR A 185 -20.64 -10.90 8.48
C THR A 185 -21.47 -10.53 9.72
N ALA A 186 -22.64 -9.91 9.56
CA ALA A 186 -23.53 -9.50 10.66
C ALA A 186 -23.88 -10.61 11.65
N ALA A 187 -23.98 -11.86 11.19
CA ALA A 187 -24.25 -13.01 12.05
C ALA A 187 -23.16 -13.24 13.13
N GLN A 188 -21.95 -12.74 12.88
CA GLN A 188 -20.78 -12.89 13.75
C GLN A 188 -20.36 -11.56 14.41
N ASN A 189 -21.00 -10.44 14.04
CA ASN A 189 -20.60 -9.09 14.44
C ASN A 189 -21.84 -8.30 14.86
N ASP A 190 -22.32 -8.51 16.09
CA ASP A 190 -23.38 -7.74 16.76
C ASP A 190 -24.64 -7.35 15.95
N GLY A 191 -24.93 -8.06 14.86
CA GLY A 191 -26.03 -7.76 13.95
C GLY A 191 -25.69 -6.72 12.86
N THR A 192 -24.44 -6.30 12.72
CA THR A 192 -23.97 -5.37 11.67
C THR A 192 -22.87 -5.97 10.81
N ASP A 193 -22.98 -5.78 9.49
CA ASP A 193 -21.90 -6.17 8.59
C ASP A 193 -20.67 -5.29 8.86
N LEU A 194 -19.50 -5.90 8.93
CA LEU A 194 -18.24 -5.16 9.01
C LEU A 194 -18.07 -4.30 7.76
N THR A 195 -17.36 -3.18 7.90
CA THR A 195 -17.00 -2.30 6.78
C THR A 195 -15.56 -1.81 6.93
N GLY A 196 -15.00 -1.25 5.86
CA GLY A 196 -13.65 -0.66 5.87
C GLY A 196 -12.58 -1.64 6.36
N TRP A 197 -11.63 -1.13 7.15
CA TRP A 197 -10.52 -1.94 7.68
C TRP A 197 -10.96 -3.16 8.49
N PRO A 198 -11.94 -3.10 9.41
CA PRO A 198 -12.44 -4.30 10.10
C PRO A 198 -12.84 -5.43 9.16
N ALA A 199 -13.55 -5.14 8.05
CA ALA A 199 -13.94 -6.16 7.08
C ALA A 199 -12.71 -6.70 6.31
N VAL A 200 -11.85 -5.80 5.84
CA VAL A 200 -10.63 -6.16 5.09
C VAL A 200 -9.67 -6.99 5.95
N ASP A 201 -9.44 -6.58 7.20
CA ASP A 201 -8.61 -7.32 8.14
C ASP A 201 -9.25 -8.64 8.52
N ASN A 202 -10.57 -8.74 8.68
CA ASN A 202 -11.24 -10.02 8.95
C ASN A 202 -11.11 -11.01 7.77
N ALA A 203 -11.26 -10.54 6.53
CA ALA A 203 -11.27 -11.40 5.36
C ALA A 203 -9.86 -11.75 4.85
N LEU A 204 -8.94 -10.78 4.83
CA LEU A 204 -7.66 -10.90 4.13
C LEU A 204 -6.47 -10.96 5.07
N PHE A 205 -6.50 -10.25 6.20
CA PHE A 205 -5.38 -10.15 7.13
C PHE A 205 -5.75 -10.67 8.54
N GLY A 206 -5.03 -10.26 9.58
CA GLY A 206 -5.27 -10.78 10.93
C GLY A 206 -4.86 -12.24 11.08
N SER A 207 -5.30 -12.89 12.16
CA SER A 207 -4.93 -14.27 12.49
C SER A 207 -5.44 -15.30 11.49
N ASP A 208 -6.63 -15.07 10.93
CA ASP A 208 -7.37 -16.04 10.12
C ASP A 208 -7.64 -15.53 8.69
N GLY A 209 -7.00 -14.44 8.28
CA GLY A 209 -7.20 -13.87 6.95
C GLY A 209 -6.51 -14.65 5.85
N ALA A 210 -7.14 -14.70 4.69
CA ALA A 210 -6.70 -15.52 3.57
C ALA A 210 -5.27 -15.19 3.07
N ILE A 211 -4.85 -13.91 3.11
CA ILE A 211 -3.49 -13.52 2.73
C ILE A 211 -2.49 -13.90 3.81
N THR A 212 -2.86 -13.82 5.09
CA THR A 212 -2.03 -14.36 6.18
C THR A 212 -1.78 -15.85 5.98
N GLU A 213 -2.82 -16.62 5.67
CA GLU A 213 -2.70 -18.07 5.40
C GLU A 213 -1.78 -18.37 4.20
N ILE A 214 -1.85 -17.57 3.13
CA ILE A 214 -0.94 -17.68 1.97
C ILE A 214 0.51 -17.54 2.43
N TYR A 215 0.83 -16.53 3.24
CA TYR A 215 2.19 -16.33 3.77
C TYR A 215 2.62 -17.45 4.72
N ASP A 216 1.75 -17.89 5.62
CA ASP A 216 2.07 -18.97 6.57
C ASP A 216 2.30 -20.31 5.86
N SER A 217 1.58 -20.57 4.77
CA SER A 217 1.75 -21.79 3.97
C SER A 217 3.10 -21.86 3.27
N ARG A 218 3.72 -20.71 2.98
CA ARG A 218 5.07 -20.63 2.38
C ARG A 218 6.15 -21.11 3.33
N GLY A 219 6.04 -20.81 4.63
CA GLY A 219 7.00 -21.24 5.64
C GLY A 219 6.95 -22.75 5.97
N ARG A 220 5.97 -23.48 5.41
CA ARG A 220 5.75 -24.92 5.64
C ARG A 220 6.26 -25.81 4.49
N ARG A 221 6.86 -25.24 3.45
CA ARG A 221 7.41 -25.97 2.30
C ARG A 221 8.92 -26.07 2.34
#